data_AF-A0A2E8WVY0-F1
#
_entry.id   AF-A0A2E8WVY0-F1
#
_cell.length_a   1.000
_cell.length_b   1.000
_cell.length_c   1.000
_cell.angle_alpha   90.00
_cell.angle_beta   90.00
_cell.angle_gamma   90.00
#
_symmetry.space_group_name_H-M   'P 1'
#
loop_
_entity.id
_entity.type
_entity.pdbx_description
1 polymer ?
#
loop_
_entity_poly.entity_id
_entity_poly.type
_entity_poly.pdbx_seq_one_letter_code
_entity_poly.pdbx_strand_id
1 'polypeptide(L)'
;MIWSVIFLSGILTYATRFLPLSKIMPKKLPNFIQDGLQYVSIAVLTPIIINSIITSDNNFMISENNPKIYAALAAIVVAFVSKSILFTLIIGLSVLWIFEFII
;
A
#
# COMPACT_ATOMS: atom_id res chain seq x y z
N MET A 1 20.21 -25.01 6.87
CA MET A 1 20.22 -23.55 6.69
C MET A 1 18.80 -23.02 6.47
N ILE A 2 18.10 -23.38 5.39
CA ILE A 2 16.73 -22.86 5.11
C ILE A 2 15.67 -23.25 6.16
N TRP A 3 15.71 -24.49 6.66
CA TRP A 3 14.74 -25.00 7.65
C TRP A 3 14.73 -24.21 8.96
N SER A 4 15.90 -23.82 9.45
CA SER A 4 16.02 -23.01 10.66
C SER A 4 15.42 -21.61 10.45
N VAL A 5 15.61 -21.03 9.27
CA VAL A 5 15.03 -19.71 8.92
C VAL A 5 13.51 -19.78 8.81
N ILE A 6 12.97 -20.86 8.23
CA ILE A 6 11.51 -21.07 8.14
C ILE A 6 10.90 -21.19 9.54
N PHE A 7 11.49 -22.00 10.43
CA PHE A 7 11.00 -22.13 11.80
C PHE A 7 11.08 -20.80 12.57
N LEU A 8 12.23 -20.12 12.47
CA LEU A 8 12.45 -18.86 13.18
C LEU A 8 11.50 -17.75 12.68
N SER A 9 11.34 -17.62 11.36
CA SER A 9 10.42 -16.64 10.76
C SER A 9 8.95 -16.95 11.08
N GLY A 10 8.56 -18.23 11.13
CA GLY A 10 7.22 -18.65 11.56
C GLY A 10 6.93 -18.23 13.00
N ILE A 11 7.87 -18.50 13.92
CA ILE A 11 7.76 -18.10 15.34
C ILE A 11 7.71 -16.58 15.49
N LEU A 12 8.57 -15.84 14.77
CA LEU A 12 8.57 -14.37 14.79
C LEU A 12 7.25 -13.79 14.25
N THR A 13 6.73 -14.32 13.14
CA THR A 13 5.48 -13.85 12.54
C THR A 13 4.29 -14.16 13.45
N TYR A 14 4.28 -15.34 14.06
CA TYR A 14 3.27 -15.71 15.04
C TYR A 14 3.34 -14.79 16.26
N ALA A 15 4.53 -14.57 16.83
CA ALA A 15 4.74 -13.72 17.99
C ALA A 15 4.26 -12.28 17.72
N THR A 16 4.66 -11.68 16.60
CA THR A 16 4.28 -10.30 16.23
C THR A 16 2.77 -10.11 16.05
N ARG A 17 2.06 -11.08 15.45
CA ARG A 17 0.59 -11.04 15.31
C ARG A 17 -0.16 -11.40 16.59
N PHE A 18 0.40 -12.27 17.43
CA PHE A 18 -0.21 -12.71 18.68
C PHE A 18 0.01 -11.72 19.83
N LEU A 19 1.06 -10.90 19.76
CA LEU A 19 1.42 -9.93 20.81
C LEU A 19 0.26 -8.97 21.16
N PRO A 20 -0.45 -8.36 20.19
CA PRO A 20 -1.56 -7.45 20.48
C PRO A 20 -2.81 -8.14 21.04
N LEU A 21 -2.96 -9.44 20.76
CA LEU A 21 -4.08 -10.27 21.22
C LEU A 21 -3.82 -10.91 22.59
N SER A 22 -2.55 -10.96 23.00
CA SER A 22 -2.12 -11.60 24.24
C SER A 22 -2.37 -10.73 25.46
N LYS A 23 -2.69 -11.39 26.58
CA LYS A 23 -2.90 -10.78 27.90
C LYS A 23 -1.62 -10.15 28.50
N ILE A 24 -0.48 -10.34 27.83
CA ILE A 24 0.85 -9.82 28.18
C ILE A 24 0.99 -8.35 27.77
N MET A 25 0.19 -7.86 26.80
CA MET A 25 0.23 -6.46 26.39
C MET A 25 -0.34 -5.56 27.49
N PRO A 26 0.33 -4.44 27.84
CA PRO A 26 -0.22 -3.51 28.81
C PRO A 26 -1.57 -2.96 28.31
N LYS A 27 -2.56 -2.88 29.21
CA LYS A 27 -3.92 -2.36 28.90
C LYS A 27 -3.90 -0.95 28.28
N LYS A 28 -2.83 -0.18 28.52
CA LYS A 28 -2.57 1.10 27.87
C LYS A 28 -1.16 1.08 27.31
N LEU A 29 -1.06 1.24 26.00
CA LEU A 29 0.22 1.51 25.34
C LEU A 29 0.63 2.96 25.63
N PRO A 30 1.93 3.28 25.66
CA PRO A 30 2.38 4.66 25.71
C PRO A 30 1.86 5.42 24.48
N ASN A 31 1.44 6.66 24.67
CA ASN A 31 0.74 7.47 23.66
C ASN A 31 1.47 7.51 22.31
N PHE A 32 2.80 7.62 22.31
CA PHE A 32 3.60 7.61 21.07
C PHE A 32 3.40 6.36 20.20
N ILE A 33 3.28 5.18 20.82
CA ILE A 33 3.07 3.94 20.08
C ILE A 33 1.63 3.88 19.55
N GLN A 34 0.65 4.29 20.37
CA GLN A 34 -0.75 4.34 19.95
C GLN A 34 -0.97 5.31 18.79
N ASP A 35 -0.36 6.49 18.87
CA ASP A 35 -0.38 7.53 17.84
C ASP A 35 0.41 7.12 16.60
N GLY A 36 1.40 6.24 16.71
CA GLY A 36 2.07 5.63 15.55
C GLY A 36 1.20 4.57 14.87
N LEU A 37 0.48 3.75 15.65
CA LEU A 37 -0.35 2.65 15.15
C LEU A 37 -1.50 3.12 14.24
N GLN A 38 -2.08 4.29 14.48
CA GLN A 38 -3.10 4.89 13.61
C GLN A 38 -2.60 5.21 12.19
N TYR A 39 -1.28 5.40 12.00
CA TYR A 39 -0.68 5.68 10.69
C TYR A 39 -0.15 4.42 9.97
N VAL A 40 -0.24 3.24 10.58
CA VAL A 40 0.30 2.00 10.00
C VAL A 40 -0.36 1.70 8.65
N SER A 41 -1.69 1.84 8.55
CA SER A 41 -2.40 1.57 7.32
C SER A 41 -1.92 2.46 6.17
N ILE A 42 -1.81 3.77 6.39
CA ILE A 42 -1.35 4.69 5.33
C ILE A 42 0.14 4.47 5.01
N ALA A 43 0.98 4.25 6.03
CA ALA A 43 2.42 4.00 5.86
C ALA A 43 2.70 2.73 5.04
N VAL A 44 1.82 1.73 5.12
CA VAL A 44 1.94 0.48 4.34
C VAL A 44 1.32 0.64 2.95
N LEU A 45 0.14 1.28 2.84
CA LEU A 45 -0.57 1.42 1.56
C LEU A 45 0.16 2.34 0.57
N THR A 46 0.75 3.45 1.03
CA THR A 46 1.45 4.40 0.17
C THR A 46 2.56 3.74 -0.67
N PRO A 47 3.55 3.02 -0.09
CA PRO A 47 4.57 2.35 -0.88
C PRO A 47 4.02 1.18 -1.70
N ILE A 48 2.95 0.50 -1.28
CA ILE A 48 2.29 -0.54 -2.11
C ILE A 48 1.78 0.07 -3.41
N ILE A 49 1.08 1.20 -3.32
CA ILE A 49 0.53 1.89 -4.50
C ILE A 49 1.64 2.48 -5.35
N ILE A 50 2.64 3.13 -4.73
CA ILE A 50 3.77 3.71 -5.47
C ILE A 50 4.54 2.61 -6.22
N ASN A 51 4.84 1.48 -5.58
CA ASN A 51 5.54 0.38 -6.24
C ASN A 51 4.73 -0.24 -7.38
N SER A 52 3.41 -0.36 -7.24
CA SER A 52 2.56 -0.89 -8.31
C SER A 52 2.47 0.03 -9.53
N ILE A 53 2.71 1.33 -9.34
CA ILE A 53 2.78 2.32 -10.43
C ILE A 53 4.16 2.32 -11.08
N ILE A 54 5.23 2.29 -10.28
CA ILE A 54 6.62 2.40 -10.76
C ILE A 54 7.11 1.11 -11.41
N THR A 55 6.84 -0.05 -10.80
CA THR A 55 7.32 -1.34 -11.30
C THR A 55 6.42 -1.81 -12.45
N SER A 56 6.98 -1.88 -13.66
CA SER A 56 6.34 -2.55 -14.81
C SER A 56 6.65 -4.06 -14.80
N ASP A 57 5.75 -4.88 -15.36
CA ASP A 57 5.84 -6.35 -15.38
C ASP A 57 7.14 -6.89 -16.00
N ASN A 58 7.85 -6.10 -16.82
CA ASN A 58 9.11 -6.47 -17.47
C ASN A 58 10.38 -6.16 -16.66
N ASN A 59 10.30 -5.96 -15.33
CA ASN A 59 11.45 -5.63 -14.46
C ASN A 59 12.22 -4.35 -14.81
N PHE A 60 11.72 -3.52 -15.73
CA PHE A 60 12.29 -2.19 -15.99
C PHE A 60 11.71 -1.19 -14.98
N MET A 61 12.59 -0.48 -14.28
CA MET A 61 12.22 0.38 -13.15
C MET A 61 11.37 1.60 -13.53
N ILE A 62 11.26 1.97 -14.80
CA ILE A 62 10.26 2.89 -15.34
C ILE A 62 10.14 2.56 -16.82
N SER A 63 8.98 2.11 -17.30
CA SER A 63 8.67 2.21 -18.73
C SER A 63 8.08 3.61 -18.96
N GLU A 64 8.70 4.42 -19.83
CA GLU A 64 8.25 5.78 -20.14
C GLU A 64 6.79 5.84 -20.64
N ASN A 65 6.25 4.70 -21.08
CA ASN A 65 4.87 4.55 -21.53
C ASN A 65 4.02 3.66 -20.60
N ASN A 66 4.23 3.71 -19.29
CA ASN A 66 3.38 2.96 -18.35
C ASN A 66 2.03 3.69 -18.13
N PRO A 67 0.90 3.12 -18.59
CA PRO A 67 -0.43 3.75 -18.48
C PRO A 67 -0.83 4.05 -17.03
N LYS A 68 -0.29 3.29 -16.07
CA LYS A 68 -0.57 3.45 -14.62
C LYS A 68 -0.10 4.81 -14.08
N ILE A 69 0.96 5.40 -14.63
CA ILE A 69 1.49 6.69 -14.18
C ILE A 69 0.52 7.82 -14.53
N TYR A 70 -0.01 7.82 -15.76
CA TYR A 70 -0.99 8.80 -16.22
C TYR A 70 -2.31 8.69 -15.45
N ALA A 71 -2.77 7.47 -15.20
CA ALA A 71 -3.96 7.23 -14.38
C ALA A 71 -3.78 7.73 -12.93
N ALA A 72 -2.61 7.49 -12.32
CA ALA A 72 -2.31 7.97 -10.98
C ALA A 72 -2.27 9.50 -10.90
N LEU A 73 -1.65 10.17 -11.87
CA LEU A 73 -1.63 11.64 -11.95
C LEU A 73 -3.04 12.21 -12.08
N ALA A 74 -3.86 11.66 -12.97
CA ALA A 74 -5.25 12.07 -13.13
C ALA A 74 -6.05 11.88 -11.84
N ALA A 75 -5.90 10.73 -11.18
CA ALA A 75 -6.55 10.46 -9.89
C ALA A 75 -6.14 11.47 -8.81
N ILE A 76 -4.85 11.85 -8.72
CA ILE A 76 -4.37 12.86 -7.77
C ILE A 76 -5.04 14.21 -8.04
N VAL A 77 -5.05 14.67 -9.30
CA VAL A 77 -5.67 15.94 -9.68
C VAL A 77 -7.16 15.96 -9.32
N VAL A 78 -7.88 14.89 -9.63
CA VAL A 78 -9.31 14.76 -9.31
C VAL A 78 -9.55 14.72 -7.81
N ALA A 79 -8.70 14.03 -7.04
CA ALA A 79 -8.81 13.96 -5.59
C ALA A 79 -8.68 15.36 -4.96
N PHE A 80 -7.76 16.18 -5.45
CA PHE A 80 -7.60 17.56 -4.98
C PHE A 80 -8.80 18.45 -5.29
N VAL A 81 -9.39 18.32 -6.49
CA VAL A 81 -10.50 19.19 -6.94
C VAL A 81 -11.85 18.73 -6.37
N SER A 82 -12.17 17.45 -6.48
CA SER A 82 -13.50 16.91 -6.16
C SER A 82 -13.70 16.72 -4.65
N LYS A 83 -12.61 16.51 -3.88
CA LYS A 83 -12.64 16.12 -2.45
C LYS A 83 -13.57 14.92 -2.16
N SER A 84 -13.90 14.14 -3.20
CA SER A 84 -14.81 13.00 -3.14
C SER A 84 -14.12 11.75 -3.64
N ILE A 85 -14.09 10.73 -2.78
CA ILE A 85 -13.46 9.44 -3.05
C ILE A 85 -14.09 8.77 -4.28
N LEU A 86 -15.41 8.90 -4.43
CA LEU A 86 -16.16 8.22 -5.49
C LEU A 86 -15.80 8.77 -6.88
N PHE A 87 -15.70 10.10 -7.02
CA PHE A 87 -15.27 10.74 -8.26
C PHE A 87 -13.82 10.40 -8.61
N THR A 88 -12.92 10.42 -7.62
CA THR A 88 -11.52 10.00 -7.81
C THR A 88 -11.41 8.58 -8.35
N LEU A 89 -12.18 7.65 -7.78
CA LEU A 89 -12.19 6.26 -8.22
C LEU A 89 -12.72 6.12 -9.64
N ILE A 90 -13.88 6.71 -9.94
CA ILE A 90 -14.51 6.61 -11.27
C ILE A 90 -13.57 7.17 -12.34
N ILE A 91 -13.01 8.36 -12.11
CA ILE A 91 -12.19 9.03 -13.12
C ILE A 91 -10.82 8.34 -13.24
N GLY A 92 -10.19 7.98 -12.12
CA GLY A 92 -8.91 7.26 -12.13
C GLY A 92 -8.99 5.91 -12.84
N LEU A 93 -10.05 5.13 -12.57
CA LEU A 93 -10.30 3.87 -13.27
C LEU A 93 -10.61 4.07 -14.75
N SER A 94 -11.41 5.09 -15.09
CA SER A 94 -11.72 5.41 -16.48
C SER A 94 -10.46 5.74 -17.28
N VAL A 95 -9.56 6.56 -16.72
CA VAL A 95 -8.29 6.90 -17.37
C VAL A 95 -7.42 5.65 -17.52
N LEU A 96 -7.31 4.82 -16.48
CA LEU A 96 -6.55 3.58 -16.55
C LEU A 96 -7.06 2.67 -17.68
N TRP A 97 -8.36 2.40 -17.74
CA TRP A 97 -8.95 1.55 -18.77
C TRP A 97 -8.80 2.12 -20.18
N ILE A 98 -8.94 3.44 -20.34
CA ILE A 98 -8.72 4.10 -21.64
C ILE A 98 -7.29 3.86 -22.11
N PHE A 99 -6.31 4.07 -21.23
CA PHE A 99 -4.91 3.89 -21.60
C PHE A 99 -4.53 2.41 -21.81
N GLU A 100 -5.12 1.46 -21.09
CA GLU A 100 -4.82 0.03 -21.23
C GLU A 100 -5.54 -0.63 -22.41
N PHE A 101 -6.68 -0.08 -22.86
CA PHE A 101 -7.44 -0.64 -23.98
C PHE A 101 -7.11 0.00 -25.34
N ILE A 102 -6.64 1.26 -25.35
CA ILE A 102 -6.35 2.00 -26.59
C ILE A 102 -4.89 1.87 -27.06
N ILE A 103 -3.96 1.52 -26.15
CA ILE A 103 -2.51 1.42 -26.36
C ILE A 103 -2.03 0.02 -25.98
#